data_AF-A0A7S0A9R9-F1
#
_entry.id   AF-A0A7S0A9R9-F1
#
_cell.length_a   1.000
_cell.length_b   1.000
_cell.length_c   1.000
_cell.angle_alpha   90.00
_cell.angle_beta   90.00
_cell.angle_gamma   90.00
#
_symmetry.space_group_name_H-M   'P 1'
#
loop_
_entity.id
_entity.type
_entity.pdbx_description
1 polymer ?
#
loop_
_entity_poly.entity_id
_entity_poly.type
_entity_poly.pdbx_seq_one_letter_code
_entity_poly.pdbx_strand_id
1 'polypeptide(L)'
;KPQPFALKSAAILSRPAPHAAPEAGLTPVPSMLSISNAVNSDSSDCSPAAKMEAQKSLASLRRSKSSRDMLFNLHAAGAKWAEADVAGQAEQQEVDEQVAAHQQLRRSAEAALLEEVLHLGAQCRPPRVLMVSRRHCRKQKYVDIVGEYHLDLLQEFGAAPIVIPRTTKTVFHLAEYLPMDGLLIVEGNDLSDNILQKYGCSVPGRLEGESAQKFASDTEFDVSKDELEFALMRLALTEGCPILSICRGCQLLNALRGGTLIGDIESEVQGDVIHLRDSSDPTYDSFRHPISVVPGTPLAEWFAESLKGDDKLLVNSYHHQGVKELGRNLREMARAPDGVLEAFYDADYDPKAGRFMIGLQFHPERMLTDYPGCSQVYRAFGEACHAYKARQEAAH
;
A
#
# COMPACT_ATOMS: atom_id res chain seq x y z
N LYS A 1 -0.16 -3.82 65.37
CA LYS A 1 0.95 -2.84 65.54
C LYS A 1 1.77 -2.80 64.25
N PRO A 2 1.50 -1.83 63.35
CA PRO A 2 2.44 -1.43 62.32
C PRO A 2 3.29 -0.23 62.79
N GLN A 3 4.36 0.09 62.05
CA GLN A 3 5.27 1.26 62.08
C GLN A 3 6.69 1.02 62.64
N PRO A 4 7.73 1.79 62.22
CA PRO A 4 7.74 2.90 61.24
C PRO A 4 8.86 2.90 60.18
N PHE A 5 8.68 3.79 59.21
CA PHE A 5 9.68 4.41 58.35
C PHE A 5 10.89 4.95 59.13
N ALA A 6 12.09 4.86 58.53
CA ALA A 6 13.21 5.74 58.83
C ALA A 6 13.85 6.24 57.53
N LEU A 7 13.61 7.52 57.26
CA LEU A 7 14.32 8.35 56.30
C LEU A 7 15.79 8.48 56.69
N LYS A 8 16.70 8.40 55.71
CA LYS A 8 17.97 9.14 55.76
C LYS A 8 18.03 10.09 54.56
N SER A 9 18.11 11.38 54.89
CA SER A 9 18.17 12.52 53.99
C SER A 9 19.60 12.85 53.52
N ALA A 10 19.65 13.58 52.40
CA ALA A 10 20.74 14.42 51.87
C ALA A 10 21.97 13.68 51.28
N ALA A 11 22.52 14.04 50.11
CA ALA A 11 22.66 15.36 49.51
C ALA A 11 22.90 15.34 47.96
N ILE A 12 22.30 16.31 47.26
CA ILE A 12 22.89 17.22 46.24
C ILE A 12 23.57 16.65 44.96
N LEU A 13 22.79 16.71 43.86
CA LEU A 13 23.06 17.30 42.54
C LEU A 13 24.52 17.36 42.02
N SER A 14 24.80 16.56 40.99
CA SER A 14 25.53 17.02 39.80
C SER A 14 25.06 16.25 38.56
N ARG A 15 24.68 17.00 37.51
CA ARG A 15 24.28 16.48 36.19
C ARG A 15 25.52 15.99 35.42
N PRO A 16 25.48 14.84 34.72
CA PRO A 16 26.30 14.64 33.55
C PRO A 16 25.62 15.24 32.31
N ALA A 17 26.42 15.85 31.44
CA ALA A 17 26.01 16.45 30.17
C ALA A 17 25.43 15.40 29.19
N PRO A 18 24.50 15.79 28.30
CA PRO A 18 24.04 14.89 27.24
C PRO A 18 25.13 14.73 26.19
N HIS A 19 25.57 13.49 25.97
CA HIS A 19 26.33 13.10 24.80
C HIS A 19 25.48 13.31 23.54
N ALA A 20 26.09 13.95 22.54
CA ALA A 20 25.53 14.19 21.22
C ALA A 20 25.18 12.86 20.52
N ALA A 21 23.92 12.72 20.11
CA ALA A 21 23.51 11.75 19.11
C ALA A 21 23.82 12.31 17.71
N PRO A 22 24.26 11.48 16.74
CA PRO A 22 24.53 11.94 15.38
C PRO A 22 23.22 12.30 14.66
N GLU A 23 23.24 13.41 13.94
CA GLU A 23 22.18 13.85 13.03
C GLU A 23 21.92 12.77 11.97
N ALA A 24 20.80 12.06 12.10
CA ALA A 24 20.25 11.26 11.01
C ALA A 24 19.62 12.22 10.00
N GLY A 25 20.18 12.25 8.79
CA GLY A 25 19.74 13.08 7.69
C GLY A 25 18.26 12.86 7.37
N LEU A 26 17.53 13.97 7.29
CA LEU A 26 16.20 14.04 6.67
C LEU A 26 16.31 13.57 5.22
N THR A 27 15.75 12.39 4.92
CA THR A 27 15.51 11.96 3.55
C THR A 27 14.43 12.87 2.93
N PRO A 28 14.63 13.42 1.72
CA PRO A 28 13.61 14.22 1.08
C PRO A 28 12.43 13.35 0.62
N VAL A 29 11.23 13.79 1.02
CA VAL A 29 9.91 13.41 0.50
C VAL A 29 9.93 13.25 -1.03
N PRO A 30 9.20 12.31 -1.65
CA PRO A 30 9.26 12.08 -3.09
C PRO A 30 8.99 13.37 -3.85
N SER A 31 10.06 13.91 -4.45
CA SER A 31 10.00 15.13 -5.26
C SER A 31 9.31 14.83 -6.59
N MET A 32 8.92 15.88 -7.32
CA MET A 32 8.25 15.96 -8.64
C MET A 32 8.77 15.04 -9.80
N LEU A 33 9.62 14.07 -9.52
CA LEU A 33 10.10 13.03 -10.41
C LEU A 33 9.05 11.98 -10.78
N SER A 34 8.07 11.66 -9.91
CA SER A 34 7.05 10.64 -10.20
C SER A 34 6.15 11.03 -11.39
N ILE A 35 5.79 12.30 -11.51
CA ILE A 35 5.03 12.85 -12.64
C ILE A 35 5.85 12.82 -13.93
N SER A 36 7.17 12.98 -13.84
CA SER A 36 8.07 12.96 -15.00
C SER A 36 8.23 11.57 -15.62
N ASN A 37 8.03 10.49 -14.84
CA ASN A 37 8.13 9.11 -15.32
C ASN A 37 6.83 8.64 -16.02
N ALA A 38 5.67 9.15 -15.60
CA ALA A 38 4.38 8.86 -16.25
C ALA A 38 4.33 9.36 -17.72
N VAL A 39 4.95 10.51 -18.00
CA VAL A 39 4.98 11.13 -19.35
C VAL A 39 5.95 10.42 -20.32
N ASN A 40 6.92 9.65 -19.80
CA ASN A 40 7.90 8.92 -20.60
C ASN A 40 7.51 7.46 -20.85
N SER A 41 6.36 7.00 -20.37
CA SER A 41 5.85 5.68 -20.75
C SER A 41 5.39 5.70 -22.22
N ASP A 42 5.87 4.73 -23.01
CA ASP A 42 5.52 4.54 -24.42
C ASP A 42 4.08 4.00 -24.58
N SER A 43 3.10 4.66 -23.95
CA SER A 43 1.70 4.47 -24.30
C SER A 43 1.38 5.26 -25.58
N SER A 44 0.76 4.58 -26.53
CA SER A 44 0.50 5.01 -27.90
C SER A 44 -0.58 6.09 -28.04
N ASP A 45 -1.17 6.57 -26.93
CA ASP A 45 -2.45 7.29 -26.96
C ASP A 45 -2.35 8.79 -26.65
N CYS A 46 -1.14 9.37 -26.65
CA CYS A 46 -0.97 10.82 -26.45
C CYS A 46 -0.30 11.47 -27.67
N SER A 47 -0.94 12.50 -28.24
CA SER A 47 -0.44 13.18 -29.43
C SER A 47 0.95 13.79 -29.20
N PRO A 48 1.84 13.82 -30.21
CA PRO A 48 3.19 14.41 -30.07
C PRO A 48 3.16 15.87 -29.58
N ALA A 49 2.08 16.60 -29.88
CA ALA A 49 1.88 17.97 -29.42
C ALA A 49 1.64 18.05 -27.90
N ALA A 50 0.82 17.16 -27.34
CA ALA A 50 0.51 17.12 -25.91
C ALA A 50 1.73 16.71 -25.05
N LYS A 51 2.56 15.76 -25.54
CA LYS A 51 3.83 15.41 -24.89
C LYS A 51 4.81 16.59 -24.88
N MET A 52 4.87 17.35 -25.98
CA MET A 52 5.71 18.55 -26.10
C MET A 52 5.23 19.70 -25.19
N GLU A 53 3.92 19.88 -25.03
CA GLU A 53 3.31 20.88 -24.13
C GLU A 53 3.65 20.58 -22.66
N ALA A 54 3.45 19.33 -22.22
CA ALA A 54 3.77 18.89 -20.86
C ALA A 54 5.27 19.02 -20.55
N GLN A 55 6.15 18.68 -21.50
CA GLN A 55 7.59 18.87 -21.36
C GLN A 55 8.00 20.34 -21.27
N LYS A 56 7.33 21.25 -22.00
CA LYS A 56 7.54 22.70 -21.90
C LYS A 56 7.10 23.25 -20.54
N SER A 57 5.96 22.81 -20.01
CA SER A 57 5.47 23.20 -18.67
C SER A 57 6.37 22.69 -17.55
N LEU A 58 6.88 21.46 -17.64
CA LEU A 58 7.86 20.91 -16.69
C LEU A 58 9.22 21.62 -16.78
N ALA A 59 9.68 22.00 -17.99
CA ALA A 59 10.91 22.77 -18.18
C ALA A 59 10.79 24.21 -17.67
N SER A 60 9.60 24.82 -17.78
CA SER A 60 9.24 26.11 -17.17
C SER A 60 9.35 26.03 -15.63
N LEU A 61 8.76 25.00 -15.02
CA LEU A 61 8.84 24.76 -13.56
C LEU A 61 10.28 24.53 -13.07
N ARG A 62 11.14 23.86 -13.86
CA ARG A 62 12.55 23.63 -13.50
C ARG A 62 13.43 24.88 -13.61
N ARG A 63 13.02 25.88 -14.39
CA ARG A 63 13.77 27.14 -14.60
C ARG A 63 13.49 28.19 -13.54
N SER A 64 12.46 28.05 -12.71
CA SER A 64 12.11 29.01 -11.64
C SER A 64 12.99 28.91 -10.37
N LYS A 65 14.27 28.50 -10.50
CA LYS A 65 15.29 28.56 -9.42
C LYS A 65 15.40 29.94 -8.75
N SER A 66 14.95 30.99 -9.44
CA SER A 66 14.85 32.37 -8.96
C SER A 66 14.15 32.54 -7.61
N SER A 67 13.20 31.67 -7.22
CA SER A 67 12.43 31.87 -5.99
C SER A 67 13.15 31.39 -4.72
N ARG A 68 14.04 30.38 -4.82
CA ARG A 68 14.81 29.88 -3.67
C ARG A 68 16.01 30.76 -3.34
N ASP A 69 16.69 31.33 -4.34
CA ASP A 69 17.87 32.18 -4.14
C ASP A 69 17.50 33.60 -3.65
N MET A 70 16.30 34.10 -3.97
CA MET A 70 15.78 35.37 -3.43
C MET A 70 15.49 35.28 -1.92
N LEU A 71 14.97 34.14 -1.46
CA LEU A 71 14.62 33.88 -0.07
C LEU A 71 15.83 33.89 0.87
N PHE A 72 16.99 33.44 0.40
CA PHE A 72 18.23 33.43 1.21
C PHE A 72 18.81 34.84 1.41
N ASN A 73 18.67 35.72 0.42
CA ASN A 73 19.17 37.10 0.49
C ASN A 73 18.29 38.04 1.33
N LEU A 74 16.97 37.84 1.33
CA LEU A 74 16.03 38.67 2.13
C LEU A 74 16.09 38.36 3.63
N HIS A 75 16.28 37.09 4.01
CA HIS A 75 16.41 36.70 5.42
C HIS A 75 17.74 37.18 6.04
N ALA A 76 18.78 37.36 5.23
CA ALA A 76 20.05 37.97 5.64
C ALA A 76 19.98 39.51 5.75
N ALA A 77 19.09 40.16 4.99
CA ALA A 77 18.87 41.60 5.04
C ALA A 77 18.08 42.04 6.30
N GLY A 78 17.14 41.21 6.77
CA GLY A 78 16.30 41.50 7.94
C GLY A 78 16.97 41.36 9.32
N ALA A 79 18.26 40.96 9.39
CA ALA A 79 19.00 40.78 10.65
C ALA A 79 19.91 41.99 11.03
N LYS A 80 19.87 43.06 10.24
CA LYS A 80 20.39 44.38 10.63
C LYS A 80 19.20 45.35 10.65
N TRP A 81 19.35 46.55 11.19
CA TRP A 81 18.31 47.59 11.30
C TRP A 81 17.44 47.50 12.55
N ALA A 82 18.06 47.82 13.69
CA ALA A 82 17.39 48.51 14.78
C ALA A 82 18.02 49.91 14.87
N GLU A 83 17.18 50.94 15.03
CA GLU A 83 17.47 52.40 15.15
C GLU A 83 17.30 53.24 13.88
N ALA A 84 16.06 53.72 13.62
CA ALA A 84 15.76 55.07 13.11
C ALA A 84 14.23 55.33 13.14
N ASP A 85 13.79 56.18 14.08
CA ASP A 85 12.37 56.57 14.24
C ASP A 85 11.92 57.60 13.18
N VAL A 86 10.69 57.40 12.69
CA VAL A 86 9.91 58.19 11.71
C VAL A 86 10.21 57.98 10.21
N ALA A 87 11.48 57.87 9.75
CA ALA A 87 11.76 57.47 8.35
C ALA A 87 11.51 55.96 8.11
N GLY A 88 11.71 55.14 9.14
CA GLY A 88 11.47 53.71 9.09
C GLY A 88 10.00 53.31 9.00
N GLN A 89 9.03 54.19 9.29
CA GLN A 89 7.60 53.84 9.17
C GLN A 89 7.13 53.81 7.71
N ALA A 90 7.63 54.73 6.86
CA ALA A 90 7.30 54.74 5.44
C ALA A 90 8.02 53.61 4.68
N GLU A 91 9.29 53.33 5.00
CA GLU A 91 10.02 52.17 4.47
C GLU A 91 9.42 50.85 4.97
N GLN A 92 9.01 50.75 6.24
CA GLN A 92 8.35 49.56 6.76
C GLN A 92 6.97 49.35 6.09
N GLN A 93 6.21 50.41 5.84
CA GLN A 93 4.94 50.32 5.14
C GLN A 93 5.12 49.85 3.69
N GLU A 94 6.16 50.34 2.99
CA GLU A 94 6.49 49.89 1.63
C GLU A 94 6.96 48.42 1.61
N VAL A 95 7.76 48.01 2.59
CA VAL A 95 8.16 46.61 2.78
C VAL A 95 6.95 45.72 3.07
N ASP A 96 6.04 46.15 3.93
CA ASP A 96 4.83 45.40 4.29
C ASP A 96 3.88 45.26 3.07
N GLU A 97 3.76 46.31 2.25
CA GLU A 97 3.00 46.27 0.98
C GLU A 97 3.64 45.30 -0.04
N GLN A 98 4.97 45.31 -0.18
CA GLN A 98 5.69 44.37 -1.03
C GLN A 98 5.55 42.91 -0.55
N VAL A 99 5.61 42.68 0.76
CA VAL A 99 5.37 41.38 1.37
C VAL A 99 3.94 40.92 1.12
N ALA A 100 2.95 41.80 1.28
CA ALA A 100 1.54 41.48 1.02
C ALA A 100 1.29 41.15 -0.46
N ALA A 101 1.86 41.92 -1.39
CA ALA A 101 1.79 41.66 -2.82
C ALA A 101 2.43 40.31 -3.19
N HIS A 102 3.58 39.99 -2.59
CA HIS A 102 4.24 38.71 -2.80
C HIS A 102 3.43 37.52 -2.24
N GLN A 103 2.84 37.67 -1.06
CA GLN A 103 1.93 36.67 -0.49
C GLN A 103 0.68 36.46 -1.37
N GLN A 104 0.13 37.54 -1.94
CA GLN A 104 -1.02 37.47 -2.84
C GLN A 104 -0.68 36.78 -4.16
N LEU A 105 0.48 37.07 -4.75
CA LEU A 105 1.00 36.37 -5.93
C LEU A 105 1.20 34.88 -5.65
N ARG A 106 1.75 34.53 -4.48
CA ARG A 106 1.94 33.14 -4.07
C ARG A 106 0.61 32.39 -3.93
N ARG A 107 -0.39 32.99 -3.26
CA ARG A 107 -1.73 32.40 -3.14
C ARG A 107 -2.40 32.21 -4.50
N SER A 108 -2.25 33.18 -5.40
CA SER A 108 -2.81 33.11 -6.75
C SER A 108 -2.15 32.00 -7.58
N ALA A 109 -0.82 31.84 -7.46
CA ALA A 109 -0.09 30.77 -8.12
C ALA A 109 -0.44 29.37 -7.54
N GLU A 110 -0.56 29.25 -6.21
CA GLU A 110 -1.02 28.01 -5.55
C GLU A 110 -2.45 27.65 -5.97
N ALA A 111 -3.35 28.62 -6.10
CA ALA A 111 -4.72 28.42 -6.56
C ALA A 111 -4.78 27.99 -8.03
N ALA A 112 -4.02 28.64 -8.91
CA ALA A 112 -3.97 28.28 -10.34
C ALA A 112 -3.42 26.86 -10.56
N LEU A 113 -2.37 26.48 -9.81
CA LEU A 113 -1.84 25.12 -9.84
C LEU A 113 -2.87 24.09 -9.36
N LEU A 114 -3.62 24.42 -8.30
CA LEU A 114 -4.68 23.54 -7.80
C LEU A 114 -5.80 23.38 -8.83
N GLU A 115 -6.24 24.46 -9.47
CA GLU A 115 -7.23 24.39 -10.55
C GLU A 115 -6.75 23.56 -11.73
N GLU A 116 -5.49 23.71 -12.14
CA GLU A 116 -4.90 22.91 -13.23
C GLU A 116 -4.84 21.42 -12.87
N VAL A 117 -4.42 21.07 -11.64
CA VAL A 117 -4.41 19.69 -11.14
C VAL A 117 -5.83 19.10 -11.09
N LEU A 118 -6.80 19.86 -10.58
CA LEU A 118 -8.19 19.42 -10.52
C LEU A 118 -8.80 19.27 -11.93
N HIS A 119 -8.46 20.16 -12.85
CA HIS A 119 -8.93 20.11 -14.23
C HIS A 119 -8.37 18.90 -14.98
N LEU A 120 -7.05 18.65 -14.88
CA LEU A 120 -6.40 17.47 -15.45
C LEU A 120 -6.96 16.17 -14.83
N GLY A 121 -7.15 16.14 -13.52
CA GLY A 121 -7.74 15.01 -12.81
C GLY A 121 -9.22 14.76 -13.15
N ALA A 122 -9.95 15.78 -13.59
CA ALA A 122 -11.33 15.65 -14.05
C ALA A 122 -11.44 15.08 -15.47
N GLN A 123 -10.45 15.32 -16.34
CA GLN A 123 -10.45 14.85 -17.72
C GLN A 123 -10.14 13.34 -17.85
N CYS A 124 -9.37 12.77 -16.92
CA CYS A 124 -9.04 11.35 -16.94
C CYS A 124 -8.93 10.82 -15.50
N ARG A 125 -10.06 10.40 -14.93
CA ARG A 125 -10.06 9.87 -13.57
C ARG A 125 -9.38 8.50 -13.56
N PRO A 126 -8.37 8.25 -12.73
CA PRO A 126 -7.79 6.91 -12.60
C PRO A 126 -8.85 5.89 -12.11
N PRO A 127 -8.65 4.59 -12.37
CA PRO A 127 -9.44 3.51 -11.79
C PRO A 127 -9.44 3.58 -10.26
N ARG A 128 -10.62 3.41 -9.65
CA ARG A 128 -10.83 3.37 -8.20
C ARG A 128 -10.55 1.96 -7.70
N VAL A 129 -9.42 1.78 -7.01
CA VAL A 129 -9.06 0.50 -6.40
C VAL A 129 -9.41 0.54 -4.91
N LEU A 130 -10.36 -0.29 -4.51
CA LEU A 130 -10.82 -0.35 -3.12
C LEU A 130 -9.89 -1.24 -2.29
N MET A 131 -9.59 -0.79 -1.07
CA MET A 131 -8.80 -1.53 -0.09
C MET A 131 -9.40 -1.37 1.30
N VAL A 132 -9.54 -2.45 2.06
CA VAL A 132 -10.01 -2.37 3.45
C VAL A 132 -8.82 -2.11 4.37
N SER A 133 -8.94 -1.11 5.23
CA SER A 133 -7.90 -0.82 6.23
C SER A 133 -7.73 -2.00 7.20
N ARG A 134 -6.57 -2.13 7.83
CA ARG A 134 -6.39 -2.96 9.03
C ARG A 134 -6.47 -2.09 10.28
N ARG A 135 -6.68 -2.71 11.45
CA ARG A 135 -6.76 -2.00 12.73
C ARG A 135 -5.46 -2.15 13.49
N HIS A 136 -5.04 -1.08 14.13
CA HIS A 136 -3.97 -1.09 15.11
C HIS A 136 -4.44 -0.40 16.39
N CYS A 137 -4.04 -0.93 17.55
CA CYS A 137 -4.33 -0.30 18.84
C CYS A 137 -3.15 0.59 19.23
N ARG A 138 -3.38 1.92 19.27
CA ARG A 138 -2.39 2.89 19.72
C ARG A 138 -2.96 3.71 20.87
N LYS A 139 -2.28 3.70 22.02
CA LYS A 139 -2.72 4.41 23.24
C LYS A 139 -4.17 4.05 23.63
N GLN A 140 -4.51 2.77 23.62
CA GLN A 140 -5.86 2.25 23.93
C GLN A 140 -6.97 2.79 23.01
N LYS A 141 -6.61 3.20 21.79
CA LYS A 141 -7.56 3.64 20.75
C LYS A 141 -7.28 2.88 19.47
N TYR A 142 -8.36 2.50 18.79
CA TYR A 142 -8.25 1.90 17.47
C TYR A 142 -7.96 2.96 16.42
N VAL A 143 -7.01 2.64 15.56
CA VAL A 143 -6.62 3.43 14.39
C VAL A 143 -6.64 2.50 13.19
N ASP A 144 -7.27 2.97 12.12
CA ASP A 144 -7.28 2.28 10.85
C ASP A 144 -6.02 2.67 10.07
N ILE A 145 -5.29 1.67 9.56
CA ILE A 145 -4.02 1.85 8.84
C ILE A 145 -4.01 1.01 7.56
N VAL A 146 -3.17 1.40 6.60
CA VAL A 146 -2.86 0.66 5.37
C VAL A 146 -1.36 0.78 5.13
N GLY A 147 -0.73 -0.27 4.60
CA GLY A 147 0.68 -0.24 4.23
C GLY A 147 0.93 0.71 3.07
N GLU A 148 1.90 1.62 3.22
CA GLU A 148 2.21 2.66 2.24
C GLU A 148 2.65 2.10 0.89
N TYR A 149 3.40 0.98 0.88
CA TYR A 149 3.84 0.33 -0.36
C TYR A 149 2.70 0.04 -1.34
N HIS A 150 1.54 -0.42 -0.86
CA HIS A 150 0.40 -0.66 -1.74
C HIS A 150 -0.17 0.63 -2.33
N LEU A 151 -0.23 1.70 -1.52
CA LEU A 151 -0.76 2.99 -1.96
C LEU A 151 0.15 3.59 -3.05
N ASP A 152 1.46 3.57 -2.82
CA ASP A 152 2.46 4.07 -3.76
C ASP A 152 2.45 3.26 -5.07
N LEU A 153 2.43 1.93 -4.99
CA LEU A 153 2.41 1.07 -6.18
C LEU A 153 1.14 1.26 -7.01
N LEU A 154 -0.03 1.39 -6.37
CA LEU A 154 -1.27 1.67 -7.09
C LEU A 154 -1.20 3.02 -7.81
N GLN A 155 -0.69 4.06 -7.15
CA GLN A 155 -0.53 5.39 -7.75
C GLN A 155 0.51 5.38 -8.87
N GLU A 156 1.63 4.68 -8.69
CA GLU A 156 2.68 4.53 -9.70
C GLU A 156 2.13 3.89 -10.98
N PHE A 157 1.25 2.91 -10.84
CA PHE A 157 0.60 2.23 -11.98
C PHE A 157 -0.79 2.79 -12.31
N GLY A 158 -1.02 4.05 -11.97
CA GLY A 158 -2.12 4.86 -12.50
C GLY A 158 -3.51 4.54 -11.95
N ALA A 159 -3.60 3.93 -10.77
CA ALA A 159 -4.84 3.68 -10.05
C ALA A 159 -4.94 4.58 -8.80
N ALA A 160 -6.17 4.97 -8.44
CA ALA A 160 -6.45 5.70 -7.22
C ALA A 160 -6.83 4.74 -6.09
N PRO A 161 -6.02 4.63 -5.01
CA PRO A 161 -6.38 3.83 -3.86
C PRO A 161 -7.52 4.50 -3.07
N ILE A 162 -8.59 3.74 -2.80
CA ILE A 162 -9.72 4.14 -1.97
C ILE A 162 -9.72 3.26 -0.72
N VAL A 163 -9.27 3.85 0.40
CA VAL A 163 -9.21 3.16 1.68
C VAL A 163 -10.59 3.15 2.34
N ILE A 164 -11.08 1.96 2.64
CA ILE A 164 -12.36 1.72 3.29
C ILE A 164 -12.10 1.46 4.78
N PRO A 165 -12.60 2.34 5.68
CA PRO A 165 -12.40 2.20 7.11
C PRO A 165 -13.19 1.03 7.67
N ARG A 166 -12.61 0.29 8.62
CA ARG A 166 -13.24 -0.89 9.25
C ARG A 166 -14.04 -0.48 10.49
N THR A 167 -15.17 0.19 10.24
CA THR A 167 -16.14 0.50 11.30
C THR A 167 -17.31 -0.47 11.25
N THR A 168 -18.01 -0.64 12.38
CA THR A 168 -19.14 -1.57 12.50
C THR A 168 -20.30 -1.29 11.54
N LYS A 169 -20.38 -0.07 10.98
CA LYS A 169 -21.44 0.32 10.05
C LYS A 169 -20.99 0.44 8.60
N THR A 170 -19.68 0.33 8.31
CA THR A 170 -19.17 0.57 6.95
C THR A 170 -19.82 -0.36 5.92
N VAL A 171 -20.09 -1.61 6.28
CA VAL A 171 -20.74 -2.59 5.39
C VAL A 171 -22.12 -2.13 4.88
N PHE A 172 -22.87 -1.36 5.68
CA PHE A 172 -24.18 -0.83 5.29
C PHE A 172 -24.08 0.39 4.36
N HIS A 173 -22.89 0.97 4.23
CA HIS A 173 -22.59 2.13 3.39
C HIS A 173 -21.73 1.77 2.18
N LEU A 174 -21.65 0.48 1.81
CA LEU A 174 -20.83 0.02 0.68
C LEU A 174 -21.16 0.76 -0.62
N ALA A 175 -22.42 1.14 -0.84
CA ALA A 175 -22.86 1.89 -2.01
C ALA A 175 -22.09 3.22 -2.19
N GLU A 176 -21.65 3.87 -1.12
CA GLU A 176 -20.90 5.14 -1.17
C GLU A 176 -19.47 4.96 -1.73
N TYR A 177 -18.95 3.74 -1.72
CA TYR A 177 -17.63 3.43 -2.26
C TYR A 177 -17.68 3.01 -3.73
N LEU A 178 -18.86 2.70 -4.26
CA LEU A 178 -19.07 2.24 -5.62
C LEU A 178 -19.26 3.40 -6.63
N PRO A 179 -18.96 3.19 -7.93
CA PRO A 179 -18.41 1.97 -8.52
C PRO A 179 -16.94 1.73 -8.10
N MET A 180 -16.52 0.46 -8.20
CA MET A 180 -15.12 0.06 -8.05
C MET A 180 -14.57 -0.43 -9.38
N ASP A 181 -13.33 -0.07 -9.68
CA ASP A 181 -12.63 -0.47 -10.91
C ASP A 181 -11.55 -1.52 -10.63
N GLY A 182 -11.26 -1.78 -9.34
CA GLY A 182 -10.41 -2.85 -8.86
C GLY A 182 -10.58 -3.07 -7.36
N LEU A 183 -10.17 -4.25 -6.89
CA LEU A 183 -10.18 -4.62 -5.48
C LEU A 183 -8.81 -5.18 -5.09
N LEU A 184 -8.19 -4.61 -4.05
CA LEU A 184 -6.97 -5.13 -3.44
C LEU A 184 -7.24 -5.54 -1.99
N ILE A 185 -7.15 -6.84 -1.71
CA ILE A 185 -7.24 -7.41 -0.35
C ILE A 185 -5.90 -8.03 -0.01
N VAL A 186 -5.31 -7.63 1.11
CA VAL A 186 -3.95 -8.02 1.48
C VAL A 186 -3.98 -8.78 2.81
N GLU A 187 -3.40 -8.21 3.84
CA GLU A 187 -3.19 -8.86 5.12
C GLU A 187 -4.39 -8.70 6.08
N GLY A 188 -4.40 -9.56 7.07
CA GLY A 188 -5.32 -9.53 8.18
C GLY A 188 -5.16 -10.79 9.00
N ASN A 189 -5.89 -10.84 10.10
CA ASN A 189 -5.98 -12.00 10.96
C ASN A 189 -6.81 -13.11 10.33
N ASP A 190 -6.70 -14.33 10.83
CA ASP A 190 -7.47 -15.50 10.40
C ASP A 190 -8.95 -15.20 10.11
N LEU A 191 -9.46 -15.84 9.06
CA LEU A 191 -10.88 -15.77 8.70
C LEU A 191 -11.72 -16.48 9.78
N SER A 192 -12.73 -15.81 10.33
CA SER A 192 -13.58 -16.41 11.37
C SER A 192 -14.40 -17.61 10.87
N ASP A 193 -14.59 -18.63 11.71
CA ASP A 193 -15.39 -19.81 11.34
C ASP A 193 -16.84 -19.43 10.98
N ASN A 194 -17.41 -18.46 11.69
CA ASN A 194 -18.76 -17.97 11.44
C ASN A 194 -18.90 -17.36 10.04
N ILE A 195 -17.92 -16.56 9.58
CA ILE A 195 -18.00 -15.96 8.25
C ILE A 195 -17.81 -17.03 7.17
N LEU A 196 -16.88 -17.95 7.39
CA LEU A 196 -16.63 -19.05 6.47
C LEU A 196 -17.89 -19.90 6.32
N GLN A 197 -18.51 -20.31 7.42
CA GLN A 197 -19.75 -21.07 7.42
C GLN A 197 -20.89 -20.32 6.72
N LYS A 198 -21.04 -19.01 6.95
CA LYS A 198 -22.03 -18.16 6.27
C LYS A 198 -21.89 -18.20 4.75
N TYR A 199 -20.66 -18.38 4.25
CA TYR A 199 -20.37 -18.48 2.82
C TYR A 199 -20.11 -19.93 2.34
N GLY A 200 -20.45 -20.93 3.16
CA GLY A 200 -20.31 -22.35 2.80
C GLY A 200 -18.85 -22.84 2.71
N CYS A 201 -17.93 -22.13 3.37
CA CYS A 201 -16.51 -22.44 3.44
C CYS A 201 -16.17 -23.02 4.82
N SER A 202 -15.04 -23.71 4.95
CA SER A 202 -14.53 -24.20 6.23
C SER A 202 -13.01 -24.27 6.24
N VAL A 203 -12.42 -24.10 7.42
CA VAL A 203 -10.99 -24.28 7.67
C VAL A 203 -10.84 -25.29 8.79
N PRO A 204 -10.43 -26.55 8.50
CA PRO A 204 -10.14 -27.53 9.55
C PRO A 204 -8.84 -27.15 10.28
N GLY A 205 -8.71 -27.56 11.54
CA GLY A 205 -7.42 -27.52 12.27
C GLY A 205 -6.87 -26.12 12.53
N ARG A 206 -7.45 -25.37 13.47
CA ARG A 206 -6.93 -24.05 13.86
C ARG A 206 -5.68 -24.17 14.75
N LEU A 207 -4.82 -23.16 14.70
CA LEU A 207 -3.76 -22.99 15.69
C LEU A 207 -4.39 -22.73 17.08
N GLU A 208 -3.99 -23.49 18.09
CA GLU A 208 -4.54 -23.43 19.44
C GLU A 208 -3.45 -23.29 20.51
N GLY A 209 -3.86 -22.99 21.75
CA GLY A 209 -2.97 -23.02 22.92
C GLY A 209 -1.89 -21.93 22.92
N GLU A 210 -0.69 -22.28 23.40
CA GLU A 210 0.43 -21.35 23.56
C GLU A 210 0.94 -20.79 22.23
N SER A 211 0.87 -21.58 21.15
CA SER A 211 1.25 -21.12 19.80
C SER A 211 0.28 -20.05 19.28
N ALA A 212 -1.03 -20.23 19.50
CA ALA A 212 -2.02 -19.20 19.15
C ALA A 212 -1.81 -17.90 19.93
N GLN A 213 -1.42 -17.98 21.21
CA GLN A 213 -1.09 -16.80 22.02
C GLN A 213 0.18 -16.10 21.53
N LYS A 214 1.18 -16.87 21.10
CA LYS A 214 2.43 -16.34 20.52
C LYS A 214 2.17 -15.54 19.25
N PHE A 215 1.26 -16.02 18.40
CA PHE A 215 0.88 -15.38 17.14
C PHE A 215 -0.52 -14.73 17.20
N ALA A 216 -0.88 -14.14 18.34
CA ALA A 216 -2.22 -13.57 18.56
C ALA A 216 -2.57 -12.49 17.54
N SER A 217 -1.59 -11.72 17.06
CA SER A 217 -1.76 -10.72 16.01
C SER A 217 -2.17 -11.30 14.65
N ASP A 218 -2.02 -12.61 14.47
CA ASP A 218 -2.36 -13.35 13.25
C ASP A 218 -3.62 -14.21 13.48
N THR A 219 -3.81 -14.77 14.67
CA THR A 219 -4.92 -15.69 14.97
C THR A 219 -6.23 -15.03 15.43
N GLU A 220 -6.22 -13.77 15.90
CA GLU A 220 -7.43 -13.10 16.41
C GLU A 220 -8.46 -12.77 15.33
N PHE A 221 -9.67 -13.31 15.39
CA PHE A 221 -10.70 -13.03 14.38
C PHE A 221 -11.17 -11.57 14.35
N ASP A 222 -11.29 -11.05 13.13
CA ASP A 222 -11.74 -9.69 12.86
C ASP A 222 -13.07 -9.66 12.09
N VAL A 223 -14.15 -10.03 12.79
CA VAL A 223 -15.48 -10.24 12.19
C VAL A 223 -15.97 -9.04 11.36
N SER A 224 -15.76 -7.80 11.82
CA SER A 224 -16.19 -6.61 11.06
C SER A 224 -15.39 -6.41 9.77
N LYS A 225 -14.10 -6.77 9.75
CA LYS A 225 -13.28 -6.73 8.54
C LYS A 225 -13.65 -7.88 7.61
N ASP A 226 -13.81 -9.09 8.16
CA ASP A 226 -14.28 -10.27 7.44
C ASP A 226 -15.58 -9.97 6.68
N GLU A 227 -16.61 -9.47 7.36
CA GLU A 227 -17.90 -9.18 6.72
C GLU A 227 -17.78 -8.20 5.55
N LEU A 228 -16.97 -7.16 5.72
CA LEU A 228 -16.75 -6.13 4.72
C LEU A 228 -15.97 -6.68 3.51
N GLU A 229 -14.89 -7.42 3.75
CA GLU A 229 -14.04 -7.98 2.69
C GLU A 229 -14.73 -9.09 1.92
N PHE A 230 -15.48 -9.96 2.59
CA PHE A 230 -16.30 -10.95 1.91
C PHE A 230 -17.38 -10.30 1.05
N ALA A 231 -18.03 -9.22 1.52
CA ALA A 231 -19.02 -8.50 0.74
C ALA A 231 -18.40 -7.85 -0.52
N LEU A 232 -17.27 -7.16 -0.36
CA LEU A 232 -16.54 -6.53 -1.47
C LEU A 232 -16.02 -7.56 -2.48
N MET A 233 -15.39 -8.65 -2.01
CA MET A 233 -14.89 -9.71 -2.88
C MET A 233 -16.03 -10.39 -3.65
N ARG A 234 -17.16 -10.68 -3.00
CA ARG A 234 -18.34 -11.23 -3.70
C ARG A 234 -18.88 -10.29 -4.75
N LEU A 235 -18.93 -8.99 -4.46
CA LEU A 235 -19.36 -7.99 -5.42
C LEU A 235 -18.38 -7.96 -6.61
N ALA A 236 -17.08 -7.94 -6.36
CA ALA A 236 -16.05 -7.91 -7.40
C ALA A 236 -16.11 -9.16 -8.29
N LEU A 237 -16.31 -10.33 -7.69
CA LEU A 237 -16.53 -11.58 -8.42
C LEU A 237 -17.81 -11.54 -9.27
N THR A 238 -18.87 -10.90 -8.78
CA THR A 238 -20.16 -10.79 -9.49
C THR A 238 -20.07 -9.84 -10.68
N GLU A 239 -19.36 -8.72 -10.51
CA GLU A 239 -19.18 -7.69 -11.55
C GLU A 239 -18.04 -8.02 -12.53
N GLY A 240 -17.22 -9.03 -12.23
CA GLY A 240 -16.03 -9.34 -13.02
C GLY A 240 -14.96 -8.24 -12.92
N CYS A 241 -14.89 -7.59 -11.75
CA CYS A 241 -13.94 -6.55 -11.41
C CYS A 241 -12.54 -7.17 -11.17
N PRO A 242 -11.45 -6.51 -11.62
CA PRO A 242 -10.09 -6.91 -11.29
C PRO A 242 -9.85 -7.07 -9.79
N ILE A 243 -9.26 -8.20 -9.39
CA ILE A 243 -8.93 -8.56 -8.01
C ILE A 243 -7.44 -8.90 -7.94
N LEU A 244 -6.71 -8.16 -7.11
CA LEU A 244 -5.41 -8.57 -6.60
C LEU A 244 -5.57 -8.97 -5.14
N SER A 245 -5.27 -10.22 -4.80
CA SER A 245 -5.44 -10.75 -3.46
C SER A 245 -4.13 -11.34 -2.95
N ILE A 246 -3.65 -10.84 -1.82
CA ILE A 246 -2.31 -11.10 -1.28
C ILE A 246 -2.44 -11.69 0.13
N CYS A 247 -1.63 -12.70 0.46
CA CYS A 247 -1.63 -13.40 1.73
C CYS A 247 -3.05 -13.84 2.15
N ARG A 248 -3.60 -13.30 3.24
CA ARG A 248 -4.97 -13.61 3.66
C ARG A 248 -6.02 -13.31 2.58
N GLY A 249 -5.81 -12.28 1.76
CA GLY A 249 -6.69 -11.97 0.64
C GLY A 249 -6.86 -13.14 -0.33
N CYS A 250 -5.77 -13.85 -0.66
CA CYS A 250 -5.85 -14.98 -1.59
C CYS A 250 -6.59 -16.17 -0.98
N GLN A 251 -6.47 -16.38 0.33
CA GLN A 251 -7.22 -17.40 1.06
C GLN A 251 -8.73 -17.11 1.01
N LEU A 252 -9.12 -15.84 1.20
CA LEU A 252 -10.51 -15.40 1.10
C LEU A 252 -11.08 -15.56 -0.32
N LEU A 253 -10.30 -15.20 -1.35
CA LEU A 253 -10.68 -15.43 -2.75
C LEU A 253 -10.88 -16.93 -3.04
N ASN A 254 -9.94 -17.78 -2.60
CA ASN A 254 -10.03 -19.22 -2.79
C ASN A 254 -11.28 -19.82 -2.12
N ALA A 255 -11.53 -19.43 -0.87
CA ALA A 255 -12.71 -19.85 -0.12
C ALA A 255 -14.00 -19.47 -0.87
N LEU A 256 -14.12 -18.23 -1.35
CA LEU A 256 -15.29 -17.78 -2.13
C LEU A 256 -15.46 -18.49 -3.48
N ARG A 257 -14.39 -19.02 -4.07
CA ARG A 257 -14.44 -19.91 -5.24
C ARG A 257 -14.79 -21.36 -4.89
N GLY A 258 -14.93 -21.69 -3.62
CA GLY A 258 -15.28 -23.01 -3.10
C GLY A 258 -14.09 -23.92 -2.83
N GLY A 259 -12.88 -23.36 -2.72
CA GLY A 259 -11.69 -24.09 -2.29
C GLY A 259 -11.62 -24.25 -0.77
N THR A 260 -10.60 -24.97 -0.31
CA THR A 260 -10.35 -25.22 1.13
C THR A 260 -9.01 -24.63 1.57
N LEU A 261 -8.88 -24.37 2.88
CA LEU A 261 -7.65 -23.85 3.48
C LEU A 261 -7.04 -24.88 4.42
N ILE A 262 -5.72 -24.75 4.62
CA ILE A 262 -4.95 -25.37 5.69
C ILE A 262 -5.12 -24.45 6.90
N GLY A 263 -5.56 -24.97 8.04
CA GLY A 263 -5.82 -24.15 9.22
C GLY A 263 -4.58 -23.83 10.04
N ASP A 264 -3.57 -24.69 9.96
CA ASP A 264 -2.20 -24.42 10.39
C ASP A 264 -1.19 -25.29 9.63
N ILE A 265 -0.28 -24.65 8.91
CA ILE A 265 0.72 -25.29 8.07
C ILE A 265 1.71 -26.10 8.90
N GLU A 266 2.15 -25.57 10.06
CA GLU A 266 3.17 -26.22 10.89
C GLU A 266 2.67 -27.58 11.44
N SER A 267 1.38 -27.69 11.77
CA SER A 267 0.79 -28.93 12.27
C SER A 267 0.21 -29.86 11.19
N GLU A 268 -0.29 -29.34 10.07
CA GLU A 268 -0.96 -30.16 9.04
C GLU A 268 -0.04 -30.61 7.89
N VAL A 269 1.02 -29.85 7.59
CA VAL A 269 1.86 -30.09 6.40
C VAL A 269 3.17 -30.75 6.81
N GLN A 270 3.55 -31.81 6.11
CA GLN A 270 4.85 -32.45 6.30
C GLN A 270 5.93 -31.67 5.54
N GLY A 271 6.94 -31.17 6.24
CA GLY A 271 8.08 -30.51 5.64
C GLY A 271 8.83 -29.63 6.63
N ASP A 272 9.99 -29.14 6.20
CA ASP A 272 10.85 -28.25 7.01
C ASP A 272 10.78 -26.78 6.53
N VAL A 273 9.81 -26.45 5.67
CA VAL A 273 9.63 -25.08 5.18
C VAL A 273 8.96 -24.26 6.28
N ILE A 274 9.62 -23.17 6.68
CA ILE A 274 9.08 -22.24 7.67
C ILE A 274 8.25 -21.20 6.94
N HIS A 275 6.96 -21.12 7.25
CA HIS A 275 6.03 -20.14 6.65
C HIS A 275 5.71 -18.95 7.57
N LEU A 276 5.88 -19.11 8.89
CA LEU A 276 5.70 -18.04 9.85
C LEU A 276 6.89 -18.00 10.82
N ARG A 277 7.48 -16.81 10.98
CA ARG A 277 8.47 -16.52 12.01
C ARG A 277 7.89 -15.62 13.08
N ASP A 278 8.49 -15.65 14.26
CA ASP A 278 8.19 -14.68 15.30
C ASP A 278 8.59 -13.28 14.83
N SER A 279 7.69 -12.30 14.96
CA SER A 279 7.96 -10.90 14.59
C SER A 279 9.11 -10.26 15.37
N SER A 280 9.54 -10.86 16.49
CA SER A 280 10.73 -10.44 17.25
C SER A 280 12.05 -11.01 16.71
N ASP A 281 12.01 -11.93 15.74
CA ASP A 281 13.20 -12.47 15.08
C ASP A 281 13.87 -11.35 14.24
N PRO A 282 15.16 -11.05 14.45
CA PRO A 282 15.88 -10.04 13.65
C PRO A 282 15.92 -10.32 12.15
N THR A 283 15.65 -11.57 11.74
CA THR A 283 15.59 -12.01 10.35
C THR A 283 14.18 -12.09 9.79
N TYR A 284 13.16 -11.71 10.56
CA TYR A 284 11.75 -11.80 10.17
C TYR A 284 11.48 -11.20 8.79
N ASP A 285 11.91 -9.95 8.55
CA ASP A 285 11.66 -9.27 7.28
C ASP A 285 12.54 -9.76 6.12
N SER A 286 13.74 -10.30 6.41
CA SER A 286 14.69 -10.76 5.39
C SER A 286 14.57 -12.25 5.07
N PHE A 287 13.78 -13.00 5.85
CA PHE A 287 13.59 -14.42 5.64
C PHE A 287 12.90 -14.69 4.30
N ARG A 288 13.39 -15.69 3.58
CA ARG A 288 12.82 -16.17 2.33
C ARG A 288 12.81 -17.70 2.28
N HIS A 289 11.79 -18.29 1.67
CA HIS A 289 11.78 -19.71 1.28
C HIS A 289 11.61 -19.87 -0.23
N PRO A 290 12.07 -20.98 -0.81
CA PRO A 290 11.90 -21.22 -2.24
C PRO A 290 10.45 -21.54 -2.59
N ILE A 291 10.05 -21.17 -3.80
CA ILE A 291 8.84 -21.62 -4.49
C ILE A 291 9.21 -22.06 -5.90
N SER A 292 8.54 -23.07 -6.43
CA SER A 292 8.67 -23.49 -7.83
C SER A 292 7.54 -22.85 -8.64
N VAL A 293 7.89 -22.16 -9.72
CA VAL A 293 6.97 -21.41 -10.58
C VAL A 293 6.59 -22.24 -11.80
N VAL A 294 5.29 -22.36 -12.05
CA VAL A 294 4.77 -23.09 -13.20
C VAL A 294 4.99 -22.27 -14.48
N PRO A 295 5.66 -22.81 -15.51
CA PRO A 295 5.90 -22.11 -16.77
C PRO A 295 4.59 -21.72 -17.48
N GLY A 296 4.62 -20.61 -18.23
CA GLY A 296 3.47 -20.14 -19.01
C GLY A 296 2.34 -19.53 -18.18
N THR A 297 2.58 -19.24 -16.89
CA THR A 297 1.65 -18.54 -16.01
C THR A 297 1.97 -17.04 -15.92
N PRO A 298 1.02 -16.20 -15.45
CA PRO A 298 1.29 -14.77 -15.25
C PRO A 298 2.51 -14.52 -14.34
N LEU A 299 2.67 -15.32 -13.28
CA LEU A 299 3.82 -15.21 -12.39
C LEU A 299 5.15 -15.48 -13.11
N ALA A 300 5.19 -16.50 -13.97
CA ALA A 300 6.37 -16.80 -14.79
C ALA A 300 6.71 -15.65 -15.74
N GLU A 301 5.70 -14.97 -16.29
CA GLU A 301 5.89 -13.79 -17.14
C GLU A 301 6.45 -12.60 -16.37
N TRP A 302 5.84 -12.23 -15.24
CA TRP A 302 6.27 -11.09 -14.43
C TRP A 302 7.69 -11.26 -13.90
N PHE A 303 8.08 -12.49 -13.56
CA PHE A 303 9.40 -12.82 -13.01
C PHE A 303 10.34 -13.44 -14.05
N ALA A 304 10.05 -13.32 -15.36
CA ALA A 304 10.83 -13.97 -16.41
C ALA A 304 12.33 -13.61 -16.39
N GLU A 305 12.68 -12.39 -15.98
CA GLU A 305 14.08 -11.99 -15.83
C GLU A 305 14.79 -12.68 -14.66
N SER A 306 14.07 -12.88 -13.55
CA SER A 306 14.55 -13.55 -12.34
C SER A 306 14.65 -15.07 -12.51
N LEU A 307 13.85 -15.65 -13.42
CA LEU A 307 13.73 -17.09 -13.68
C LEU A 307 14.63 -17.59 -14.82
N LYS A 308 15.61 -16.81 -15.30
CA LYS A 308 16.47 -17.20 -16.42
C LYS A 308 17.35 -18.42 -16.08
N GLY A 309 16.83 -19.62 -16.37
CA GLY A 309 17.52 -20.90 -16.17
C GLY A 309 17.21 -21.61 -14.85
N ASP A 310 16.29 -21.06 -14.05
CA ASP A 310 15.82 -21.63 -12.79
C ASP A 310 14.29 -21.50 -12.73
N ASP A 311 13.59 -22.51 -12.23
CA ASP A 311 12.15 -22.48 -12.01
C ASP A 311 11.79 -21.99 -10.60
N LYS A 312 12.78 -21.53 -9.82
CA LYS A 312 12.59 -21.15 -8.42
C LYS A 312 12.73 -19.65 -8.16
N LEU A 313 11.89 -19.16 -7.25
CA LEU A 313 12.00 -17.85 -6.62
C LEU A 313 12.17 -18.00 -5.11
N LEU A 314 12.86 -17.08 -4.46
CA LEU A 314 12.91 -16.99 -3.00
C LEU A 314 11.94 -15.91 -2.55
N VAL A 315 10.84 -16.28 -1.89
CA VAL A 315 9.77 -15.35 -1.49
C VAL A 315 9.70 -15.19 0.02
N ASN A 316 9.20 -14.04 0.48
CA ASN A 316 8.94 -13.77 1.89
C ASN A 316 7.70 -14.51 2.37
N SER A 317 7.59 -14.70 3.69
CA SER A 317 6.51 -15.49 4.27
C SER A 317 6.15 -15.03 5.68
N TYR A 318 4.85 -14.81 5.88
CA TYR A 318 4.27 -14.27 7.12
C TYR A 318 2.91 -14.93 7.41
N HIS A 319 2.76 -16.23 7.13
CA HIS A 319 1.48 -16.92 7.22
C HIS A 319 1.61 -18.31 7.84
N HIS A 320 0.71 -18.62 8.78
CA HIS A 320 0.52 -19.99 9.27
C HIS A 320 -0.61 -20.72 8.55
N GLN A 321 -1.52 -20.01 7.88
CA GLN A 321 -2.58 -20.58 7.05
C GLN A 321 -2.18 -20.55 5.58
N GLY A 322 -2.78 -21.42 4.78
CA GLY A 322 -2.52 -21.51 3.35
C GLY A 322 -3.68 -22.12 2.58
N VAL A 323 -3.59 -22.10 1.24
CA VAL A 323 -4.58 -22.77 0.40
C VAL A 323 -4.28 -24.27 0.32
N LYS A 324 -5.29 -25.10 0.60
CA LYS A 324 -5.21 -26.57 0.53
C LYS A 324 -5.64 -27.07 -0.85
N GLU A 325 -6.89 -26.78 -1.22
CA GLU A 325 -7.46 -27.10 -2.52
C GLU A 325 -7.96 -25.84 -3.20
N LEU A 326 -7.63 -25.70 -4.49
CA LEU A 326 -8.08 -24.58 -5.30
C LEU A 326 -9.59 -24.66 -5.57
N GLY A 327 -10.24 -23.51 -5.44
CA GLY A 327 -11.63 -23.33 -5.83
C GLY A 327 -11.86 -23.37 -7.34
N ARG A 328 -13.12 -23.21 -7.73
CA ARG A 328 -13.55 -23.27 -9.13
C ARG A 328 -12.88 -22.21 -10.01
N ASN A 329 -12.52 -22.61 -11.22
CA ASN A 329 -11.90 -21.77 -12.25
C ASN A 329 -10.54 -21.17 -11.87
N LEU A 330 -9.89 -21.68 -10.83
CA LEU A 330 -8.55 -21.24 -10.43
C LEU A 330 -7.50 -22.23 -10.96
N ARG A 331 -6.34 -21.69 -11.32
CA ARG A 331 -5.16 -22.41 -11.80
C ARG A 331 -3.95 -22.02 -10.98
N GLU A 332 -3.13 -23.00 -10.65
CA GLU A 332 -1.88 -22.80 -9.91
C GLU A 332 -0.83 -22.02 -10.71
N MET A 333 -0.04 -21.21 -10.01
CA MET A 333 1.16 -20.55 -10.53
C MET A 333 2.43 -20.95 -9.78
N ALA A 334 2.36 -21.29 -8.50
CA ALA A 334 3.53 -21.72 -7.74
C ALA A 334 3.19 -22.52 -6.47
N ARG A 335 4.17 -23.32 -6.02
CA ARG A 335 4.17 -24.04 -4.74
C ARG A 335 5.51 -23.98 -4.04
N ALA A 336 5.49 -24.02 -2.71
CA ALA A 336 6.65 -24.30 -1.89
C ALA A 336 7.05 -25.80 -1.94
N PRO A 337 8.29 -26.19 -1.54
CA PRO A 337 8.76 -27.58 -1.59
C PRO A 337 7.94 -28.60 -0.78
N ASP A 338 7.23 -28.14 0.25
CA ASP A 338 6.31 -28.92 1.08
C ASP A 338 4.92 -29.10 0.42
N GLY A 339 4.71 -28.51 -0.76
CA GLY A 339 3.49 -28.59 -1.54
C GLY A 339 2.46 -27.49 -1.24
N VAL A 340 2.72 -26.60 -0.29
CA VAL A 340 1.84 -25.45 0.00
C VAL A 340 1.72 -24.57 -1.23
N LEU A 341 0.48 -24.21 -1.59
CA LEU A 341 0.18 -23.36 -2.74
C LEU A 341 0.53 -21.91 -2.44
N GLU A 342 1.35 -21.30 -3.30
CA GLU A 342 1.92 -19.97 -3.09
C GLU A 342 1.36 -18.92 -4.04
N ALA A 343 0.84 -19.34 -5.19
CA ALA A 343 0.24 -18.44 -6.14
C ALA A 343 -0.76 -19.16 -7.05
N PHE A 344 -1.83 -18.45 -7.43
CA PHE A 344 -2.84 -18.91 -8.38
C PHE A 344 -3.50 -17.75 -9.14
N TYR A 345 -4.17 -18.07 -10.25
CA TYR A 345 -4.88 -17.12 -11.09
C TYR A 345 -6.19 -17.70 -11.62
N ASP A 346 -7.13 -16.86 -12.05
CA ASP A 346 -8.35 -17.29 -12.72
C ASP A 346 -8.07 -17.76 -14.17
N ALA A 347 -8.73 -18.83 -14.60
CA ALA A 347 -8.52 -19.45 -15.90
C ALA A 347 -8.83 -18.52 -17.09
N ASP A 348 -9.68 -17.52 -16.91
CA ASP A 348 -10.06 -16.52 -17.92
C ASP A 348 -9.20 -15.25 -17.86
N TYR A 349 -8.02 -15.32 -17.24
CA TYR A 349 -7.06 -14.23 -17.12
C TYR A 349 -6.72 -13.58 -18.47
N ASP A 350 -7.03 -12.29 -18.57
CA ASP A 350 -6.71 -11.42 -19.69
C ASP A 350 -6.73 -9.96 -19.19
N PRO A 351 -5.59 -9.42 -18.71
CA PRO A 351 -5.52 -8.07 -18.17
C PRO A 351 -5.92 -7.01 -19.20
N LYS A 352 -5.67 -7.25 -20.49
CA LYS A 352 -6.03 -6.30 -21.57
C LYS A 352 -7.54 -6.22 -21.78
N ALA A 353 -8.26 -7.30 -21.45
CA ALA A 353 -9.72 -7.30 -21.43
C ALA A 353 -10.31 -6.91 -20.06
N GLY A 354 -9.50 -6.49 -19.09
CA GLY A 354 -9.93 -6.17 -17.73
C GLY A 354 -10.33 -7.40 -16.91
N ARG A 355 -9.75 -8.57 -17.21
CA ARG A 355 -9.96 -9.82 -16.46
C ARG A 355 -8.68 -10.17 -15.72
N PHE A 356 -8.65 -9.86 -14.42
CA PHE A 356 -7.49 -10.08 -13.59
C PHE A 356 -7.95 -10.55 -12.23
N MET A 357 -7.70 -11.80 -11.88
CA MET A 357 -8.01 -12.34 -10.56
C MET A 357 -6.82 -13.18 -10.13
N ILE A 358 -6.09 -12.67 -9.16
CA ILE A 358 -4.78 -13.18 -8.75
C ILE A 358 -4.78 -13.41 -7.25
N GLY A 359 -4.28 -14.58 -6.85
CA GLY A 359 -3.96 -14.92 -5.47
C GLY A 359 -2.45 -15.13 -5.32
N LEU A 360 -1.81 -14.39 -4.43
CA LEU A 360 -0.41 -14.58 -4.04
C LEU A 360 -0.37 -14.76 -2.53
N GLN A 361 0.31 -15.78 -2.02
CA GLN A 361 0.40 -16.05 -0.59
C GLN A 361 1.55 -15.26 0.06
N PHE A 362 2.65 -15.06 -0.67
CA PHE A 362 3.73 -14.14 -0.34
C PHE A 362 3.38 -12.67 -0.61
N HIS A 363 4.25 -11.75 -0.16
CA HIS A 363 4.07 -10.30 -0.18
C HIS A 363 5.01 -9.60 -1.19
N PRO A 364 4.62 -9.45 -2.47
CA PRO A 364 5.48 -8.81 -3.47
C PRO A 364 5.81 -7.35 -3.14
N GLU A 365 4.92 -6.63 -2.45
CA GLU A 365 5.15 -5.23 -2.06
C GLU A 365 6.33 -5.06 -1.09
N ARG A 366 6.71 -6.13 -0.38
CA ARG A 366 7.84 -6.16 0.55
C ARG A 366 9.10 -6.73 -0.07
N MET A 367 9.08 -7.04 -1.37
CA MET A 367 10.19 -7.61 -2.13
C MET A 367 10.53 -6.80 -3.39
N LEU A 368 10.17 -5.50 -3.40
CA LEU A 368 10.39 -4.62 -4.56
C LEU A 368 11.88 -4.50 -4.94
N THR A 369 12.77 -4.60 -3.95
CA THR A 369 14.22 -4.57 -4.17
C THR A 369 14.81 -5.92 -4.54
N ASP A 370 14.10 -7.01 -4.29
CA ASP A 370 14.58 -8.36 -4.51
C ASP A 370 14.39 -8.75 -5.97
N TYR A 371 13.23 -8.39 -6.55
CA TYR A 371 12.87 -8.73 -7.92
C TYR A 371 12.09 -7.62 -8.63
N PRO A 372 12.48 -7.26 -9.87
CA PRO A 372 11.69 -6.36 -10.72
C PRO A 372 10.25 -6.85 -10.95
N GLY A 373 10.05 -8.17 -10.95
CA GLY A 373 8.74 -8.79 -11.13
C GLY A 373 7.70 -8.41 -10.08
N CYS A 374 8.12 -8.01 -8.88
CA CYS A 374 7.20 -7.56 -7.83
C CYS A 374 6.40 -6.33 -8.26
N SER A 375 7.04 -5.34 -8.88
CA SER A 375 6.35 -4.16 -9.43
C SER A 375 5.49 -4.52 -10.65
N GLN A 376 5.87 -5.53 -11.43
CA GLN A 376 5.09 -5.97 -12.60
C GLN A 376 3.72 -6.53 -12.24
N VAL A 377 3.57 -7.17 -11.06
CA VAL A 377 2.27 -7.59 -10.54
C VAL A 377 1.30 -6.41 -10.46
N TYR A 378 1.76 -5.30 -9.87
CA TYR A 378 0.94 -4.09 -9.69
C TYR A 378 0.71 -3.36 -11.00
N ARG A 379 1.69 -3.34 -11.91
CA ARG A 379 1.52 -2.82 -13.27
C ARG A 379 0.39 -3.55 -14.00
N ALA A 380 0.46 -4.87 -14.06
CA ALA A 380 -0.54 -5.69 -14.74
C ALA A 380 -1.94 -5.55 -14.10
N PHE A 381 -1.99 -5.40 -12.77
CA PHE A 381 -3.23 -5.10 -12.07
C PHE A 381 -3.79 -3.72 -12.44
N GLY A 382 -2.96 -2.67 -12.45
CA GLY A 382 -3.36 -1.32 -12.86
C GLY A 382 -3.89 -1.27 -14.29
N GLU A 383 -3.18 -1.91 -15.23
CA GLU A 383 -3.61 -2.07 -16.63
C GLU A 383 -4.98 -2.76 -16.72
N ALA A 384 -5.21 -3.81 -15.94
CA ALA A 384 -6.50 -4.49 -15.89
C ALA A 384 -7.61 -3.60 -15.33
N CYS A 385 -7.34 -2.78 -14.30
CA CYS A 385 -8.30 -1.82 -13.76
C CYS A 385 -8.68 -0.75 -14.80
N HIS A 386 -7.71 -0.27 -15.58
CA HIS A 386 -7.96 0.66 -16.69
C HIS A 386 -8.83 0.02 -17.78
N ALA A 387 -8.48 -1.18 -18.22
CA ALA A 387 -9.25 -1.90 -19.23
C ALA A 387 -10.67 -2.22 -18.76
N TYR A 388 -10.83 -2.62 -17.50
CA TYR A 388 -12.14 -2.84 -16.88
C TYR A 388 -12.96 -1.56 -16.87
N LYS A 389 -12.40 -0.46 -16.37
CA LYS A 389 -13.09 0.83 -16.32
C LYS A 389 -13.54 1.30 -17.70
N ALA A 390 -12.66 1.27 -18.69
CA ALA A 390 -12.99 1.65 -20.06
C ALA A 390 -14.13 0.80 -20.64
N ARG A 391 -14.14 -0.51 -20.33
CA ARG A 391 -15.22 -1.42 -20.71
C ARG A 391 -16.55 -1.06 -20.05
N GLN A 392 -16.54 -0.73 -18.76
CA GLN A 392 -17.74 -0.30 -18.03
C GLN A 392 -18.27 1.03 -18.59
N GLU A 393 -17.39 2.00 -18.85
CA GLU A 393 -17.76 3.30 -19.42
C GLU A 393 -18.31 3.17 -20.84
N ALA A 394 -17.81 2.23 -21.64
CA ALA A 394 -18.33 1.97 -22.99
C ALA A 394 -19.67 1.23 -23.01
N ALA A 395 -20.04 0.55 -21.91
CA ALA A 395 -21.30 -0.18 -21.79
C ALA A 395 -22.48 0.70 -21.33
N HIS A 396 -22.19 1.89 -20.80
CA HIS A 396 -23.15 2.90 -20.34
C HIS A 396 -23.36 3.97 -21.42
#